data_AF-A0A367G291-F1
#
_entry.id   AF-A0A367G291-F1
#
_cell.length_a   1.000
_cell.length_b   1.000
_cell.length_c   1.000
_cell.angle_alpha   90.00
_cell.angle_beta   90.00
_cell.angle_gamma   90.00
#
_symmetry.space_group_name_H-M   'P 1'
#
loop_
_entity.id
_entity.type
_entity.pdbx_description
1 polymer ?
#
loop_
_entity_poly.entity_id
_entity_poly.type
_entity_poly.pdbx_seq_one_letter_code
_entity_poly.pdbx_strand_id
1 'polypeptide(L)'
;MCLCLLTGVAFGVYKAIQSKTTGWHGEGLHRYYISPTTGTRAQGLYEINYKLYYFGSNNFLKTGWIEENGYVGYANADGELTQGEAKIDGKYYYFQPETGQLYTGWIMLDGVQYCFDETGHPRTGTYQEDGKVWELDSDGRVKNRLNGWKKTDGVLKYYNNSGAPAQGWTEIDGKDYFFVDGVSQAGWVETDAGTRYLDGNGNQMTGWCVIDGQPYAFGTNGELKQGWDHSHEKSYYFINGVSQSGTFGEGALSSNLNGSGSVQPVGNQAPEDDLAEDAEGEPPEEELLEAQPTQTETTEAGQTAPAAQQPTQSPEGSAAEQETALKAPTAPETPAQEQQEEGTENT
;
A
#
# COMPACT_ATOMS: atom_id res chain seq x y z
N MET A 1 -29.86 -39.26 -95.32
CA MET A 1 -28.99 -38.21 -95.90
C MET A 1 -29.53 -36.87 -95.41
N CYS A 2 -28.63 -36.01 -94.92
CA CYS A 2 -28.82 -34.62 -94.44
C CYS A 2 -29.59 -34.39 -93.13
N LEU A 3 -29.25 -33.46 -92.23
CA LEU A 3 -28.01 -32.84 -91.68
C LEU A 3 -28.54 -31.72 -90.75
N CYS A 4 -28.13 -31.73 -89.46
CA CYS A 4 -28.04 -30.62 -88.48
C CYS A 4 -29.27 -29.68 -88.25
N LEU A 5 -29.58 -29.21 -87.04
CA LEU A 5 -28.72 -28.42 -86.16
C LEU A 5 -29.16 -28.51 -84.68
N LEU A 6 -28.13 -28.41 -83.84
CA LEU A 6 -28.13 -28.38 -82.39
C LEU A 6 -29.02 -27.26 -81.83
N THR A 7 -29.89 -27.61 -80.87
CA THR A 7 -30.45 -26.64 -79.92
C THR A 7 -29.80 -26.91 -78.56
N GLY A 8 -29.14 -25.88 -78.05
CA GLY A 8 -28.36 -25.93 -76.83
C GLY A 8 -29.22 -26.22 -75.60
N VAL A 9 -28.76 -27.15 -74.78
CA VAL A 9 -29.21 -27.26 -73.39
C VAL A 9 -28.20 -26.50 -72.57
N ALA A 10 -28.64 -25.37 -72.01
CA ALA A 10 -27.87 -24.58 -71.08
C ALA A 10 -27.49 -25.45 -69.87
N PHE A 11 -26.19 -25.65 -69.64
CA PHE A 11 -25.68 -26.09 -68.36
C PHE A 11 -25.91 -24.94 -67.36
N GLY A 12 -27.10 -24.95 -66.75
CA GLY A 12 -27.36 -24.19 -65.55
C GLY A 12 -26.46 -24.72 -64.45
N VAL A 13 -25.35 -24.02 -64.21
CA VAL A 13 -24.55 -24.18 -63.00
C VAL A 13 -25.47 -23.84 -61.84
N TYR A 14 -26.06 -24.85 -61.20
CA TYR A 14 -26.64 -24.68 -59.88
C TYR A 14 -25.49 -24.30 -58.95
N LYS A 15 -25.21 -23.00 -58.84
CA LYS A 15 -24.60 -22.47 -57.62
C LYS A 15 -25.62 -22.72 -56.54
N ALA A 16 -25.47 -23.85 -55.84
CA ALA A 16 -26.02 -23.99 -54.52
C ALA A 16 -25.42 -22.85 -53.69
N ILE A 17 -26.14 -21.74 -53.58
CA ILE A 17 -25.92 -20.77 -52.53
C ILE A 17 -26.32 -21.54 -51.28
N GLN A 18 -25.37 -22.25 -50.69
CA GLN A 18 -25.48 -22.70 -49.31
C GLN A 18 -25.69 -21.42 -48.51
N SER A 19 -26.94 -21.10 -48.16
CA SER A 19 -27.24 -20.00 -47.28
C SER A 19 -26.51 -20.31 -45.99
N LYS A 20 -25.40 -19.62 -45.73
CA LYS A 20 -24.62 -19.81 -44.52
C LYS A 20 -25.55 -19.41 -43.36
N THR A 21 -26.11 -20.39 -42.68
CA THR A 21 -27.08 -20.14 -41.62
C THR A 21 -26.34 -19.57 -40.42
N THR A 22 -26.48 -18.27 -40.19
CA THR A 22 -25.87 -17.53 -39.08
C THR A 22 -26.80 -17.55 -37.87
N GLY A 23 -26.32 -17.08 -36.72
CA GLY A 23 -27.12 -16.99 -35.49
C GLY A 23 -26.94 -18.18 -34.55
N TRP A 24 -27.93 -18.39 -33.68
CA TRP A 24 -27.95 -19.47 -32.69
C TRP A 24 -28.27 -20.83 -33.30
N HIS A 25 -27.58 -21.86 -32.82
CA HIS A 25 -27.76 -23.25 -33.23
C HIS A 25 -27.61 -24.20 -32.03
N GLY A 26 -28.13 -25.41 -32.17
CA GLY A 26 -28.04 -26.45 -31.15
C GLY A 26 -28.99 -26.25 -29.98
N GLU A 27 -28.97 -27.20 -29.05
CA GLU A 27 -29.85 -27.24 -27.88
C GLU A 27 -29.06 -27.68 -26.63
N GLY A 28 -29.57 -27.32 -25.45
CA GLY A 28 -28.96 -27.66 -24.17
C GLY A 28 -27.50 -27.21 -24.05
N LEU A 29 -26.61 -28.13 -23.68
CA LEU A 29 -25.17 -27.90 -23.52
C LEU A 29 -24.40 -27.82 -24.85
N HIS A 30 -25.05 -28.09 -25.98
CA HIS A 30 -24.44 -28.04 -27.32
C HIS A 30 -24.87 -26.79 -28.12
N ARG A 31 -25.36 -25.76 -27.44
CA ARG A 31 -25.66 -24.46 -28.06
C ARG A 31 -24.37 -23.81 -28.57
N TYR A 32 -24.41 -23.23 -29.77
CA TYR A 32 -23.30 -22.46 -30.34
C TYR A 32 -23.85 -21.32 -31.21
N TYR A 33 -23.02 -20.31 -31.48
CA TYR A 33 -23.38 -19.17 -32.31
C TYR A 33 -22.50 -19.09 -33.54
N ILE A 34 -23.09 -18.94 -34.73
CA ILE A 34 -22.38 -18.65 -35.98
C ILE A 34 -22.45 -17.15 -36.22
N SER A 35 -21.30 -16.48 -36.13
CA SER A 35 -21.14 -15.04 -36.34
C SER A 35 -21.73 -14.62 -37.69
N PRO A 36 -22.66 -13.63 -37.74
CA PRO A 36 -23.17 -13.10 -39.00
C PRO A 36 -22.08 -12.50 -39.89
N THR A 37 -21.01 -11.98 -39.28
CA THR A 37 -19.93 -11.28 -39.98
C THR A 37 -18.90 -12.24 -40.58
N THR A 38 -18.46 -13.25 -39.82
CA THR A 38 -17.41 -14.19 -40.26
C THR A 38 -18.00 -15.51 -40.78
N GLY A 39 -19.20 -15.85 -40.31
CA GLY A 39 -19.84 -17.15 -40.48
C GLY A 39 -19.02 -18.31 -39.90
N THR A 40 -18.13 -18.05 -38.94
CA THR A 40 -17.50 -19.08 -38.12
C THR A 40 -18.22 -19.19 -36.79
N ARG A 41 -18.02 -20.30 -36.07
CA ARG A 41 -18.52 -20.40 -34.70
C ARG A 41 -17.81 -19.38 -33.81
N ALA A 42 -18.56 -18.78 -32.88
CA ALA A 42 -18.01 -17.91 -31.85
C ALA A 42 -17.17 -18.74 -30.86
N GLN A 43 -16.14 -18.10 -30.32
CA GLN A 43 -15.19 -18.64 -29.35
C GLN A 43 -14.75 -17.50 -28.44
N GLY A 44 -14.55 -17.78 -27.15
CA GLY A 44 -14.27 -16.77 -26.12
C GLY A 44 -15.47 -15.88 -25.81
N LEU A 45 -15.18 -14.69 -25.27
CA LEU A 45 -16.17 -13.65 -24.98
C LEU A 45 -16.78 -13.11 -26.28
N TYR A 46 -18.11 -13.06 -26.33
CA TYR A 46 -18.83 -12.62 -27.52
C TYR A 46 -20.13 -11.92 -27.14
N GLU A 47 -20.39 -10.75 -27.73
CA GLU A 47 -21.60 -9.97 -27.48
C GLU A 47 -22.68 -10.27 -28.54
N ILE A 48 -23.90 -10.54 -28.10
CA ILE A 48 -25.06 -10.79 -28.96
C ILE A 48 -26.24 -10.02 -28.38
N ASN A 49 -26.77 -9.06 -29.15
CA ASN A 49 -27.91 -8.23 -28.75
C ASN A 49 -27.72 -7.58 -27.36
N TYR A 50 -26.56 -6.94 -27.14
CA TYR A 50 -26.21 -6.26 -25.88
C TYR A 50 -26.06 -7.18 -24.65
N LYS A 51 -25.95 -8.49 -24.88
CA LYS A 51 -25.68 -9.48 -23.83
C LYS A 51 -24.36 -10.18 -24.10
N LEU A 52 -23.57 -10.39 -23.06
CA LEU A 52 -22.30 -11.09 -23.14
C LEU A 52 -22.50 -12.59 -22.96
N TYR A 53 -21.79 -13.38 -23.75
CA TYR A 53 -21.75 -14.83 -23.69
C TYR A 53 -20.30 -15.30 -23.76
N TYR A 54 -20.03 -16.48 -23.20
CA TYR A 54 -18.73 -17.12 -23.34
C TYR A 54 -18.86 -18.45 -24.07
N PHE A 55 -18.15 -18.60 -25.18
CA PHE A 55 -18.06 -19.85 -25.94
C PHE A 55 -16.72 -20.52 -25.65
N GLY A 56 -16.73 -21.76 -25.15
CA GLY A 56 -15.51 -22.48 -24.80
C GLY A 56 -14.61 -22.79 -25.99
N SER A 57 -13.44 -23.37 -25.74
CA SER A 57 -12.51 -23.83 -26.79
C SER A 57 -13.16 -24.83 -27.78
N ASN A 58 -14.17 -25.58 -27.35
CA ASN A 58 -14.98 -26.47 -28.18
C ASN A 58 -16.07 -25.74 -29.04
N ASN A 59 -16.15 -24.41 -28.95
CA ASN A 59 -17.13 -23.53 -29.59
C ASN A 59 -18.58 -23.70 -29.10
N PHE A 60 -18.80 -24.39 -27.98
CA PHE A 60 -20.11 -24.47 -27.33
C PHE A 60 -20.23 -23.41 -26.23
N LEU A 61 -21.45 -22.93 -26.04
CA LEU A 61 -21.83 -21.95 -25.03
C LEU A 61 -21.57 -22.53 -23.63
N LYS A 62 -20.97 -21.72 -22.75
CA LYS A 62 -20.80 -22.06 -21.34
C LYS A 62 -21.93 -21.47 -20.48
N THR A 63 -22.21 -22.15 -19.37
CA THR A 63 -23.20 -21.78 -18.35
C THR A 63 -22.63 -22.09 -16.97
N GLY A 64 -23.08 -21.41 -15.92
CA GLY A 64 -22.55 -21.53 -14.57
C GLY A 64 -21.16 -20.91 -14.45
N TRP A 65 -20.35 -21.42 -13.53
CA TRP A 65 -18.95 -21.01 -13.37
C TRP A 65 -18.12 -21.37 -14.62
N ILE A 66 -17.38 -20.38 -15.11
CA ILE A 66 -16.50 -20.49 -16.27
C ILE A 66 -15.09 -20.20 -15.77
N GLU A 67 -14.17 -21.12 -15.98
CA GLU A 67 -12.74 -20.94 -15.75
C GLU A 67 -11.99 -21.55 -16.93
N GLU A 68 -11.64 -20.72 -17.91
CA GLU A 68 -11.01 -21.19 -19.15
C GLU A 68 -10.15 -20.09 -19.78
N ASN A 69 -8.92 -20.42 -20.18
CA ASN A 69 -7.97 -19.50 -20.84
C ASN A 69 -7.74 -18.18 -20.08
N GLY A 70 -7.71 -18.25 -18.74
CA GLY A 70 -7.53 -17.08 -17.87
C GLY A 70 -8.79 -16.23 -17.68
N TYR A 71 -9.91 -16.58 -18.33
CA TYR A 71 -11.20 -15.97 -18.06
C TYR A 71 -11.90 -16.69 -16.91
N VAL A 72 -12.37 -15.93 -15.93
CA VAL A 72 -13.19 -16.43 -14.82
C VAL A 72 -14.48 -15.63 -14.80
N GLY A 73 -15.63 -16.28 -14.84
CA GLY A 73 -16.92 -15.60 -14.87
C GLY A 73 -18.07 -16.53 -14.48
N TYR A 74 -19.28 -15.99 -14.43
CA TYR A 74 -20.49 -16.77 -14.17
C TYR A 74 -21.57 -16.44 -15.20
N ALA A 75 -22.12 -17.47 -15.85
CA ALA A 75 -23.23 -17.34 -16.79
C ALA A 75 -24.49 -17.97 -16.22
N ASN A 76 -25.66 -17.38 -16.48
CA ASN A 76 -26.94 -17.96 -16.11
C ASN A 76 -27.26 -19.20 -16.99
N ALA A 77 -28.43 -19.81 -16.77
CA ALA A 77 -28.87 -21.00 -17.53
C ALA A 77 -29.02 -20.74 -19.04
N ASP A 78 -29.29 -19.49 -19.43
CA ASP A 78 -29.37 -19.06 -20.83
C ASP A 78 -27.99 -18.76 -21.44
N GLY A 79 -26.92 -18.76 -20.63
CA GLY A 79 -25.54 -18.47 -21.02
C GLY A 79 -25.17 -16.99 -20.98
N GLU A 80 -26.07 -16.15 -20.50
CA GLU A 80 -25.83 -14.71 -20.35
C GLU A 80 -24.88 -14.50 -19.17
N LEU A 81 -23.78 -13.81 -19.40
CA LEU A 81 -22.77 -13.53 -18.38
C LEU A 81 -23.30 -12.54 -17.34
N THR A 82 -22.95 -12.82 -16.10
CA THR A 82 -23.23 -11.97 -14.94
C THR A 82 -22.29 -10.78 -14.94
N GLN A 83 -22.82 -9.60 -14.65
CA GLN A 83 -22.11 -8.33 -14.59
C GLN A 83 -22.51 -7.63 -13.29
N GLY A 84 -21.58 -6.88 -12.69
CA GLY A 84 -21.79 -6.20 -11.42
C GLY A 84 -21.80 -7.13 -10.20
N GLU A 85 -22.45 -6.67 -9.14
CA GLU A 85 -22.61 -7.43 -7.90
C GLU A 85 -23.58 -8.62 -8.08
N ALA A 86 -23.18 -9.80 -7.61
CA ALA A 86 -24.04 -10.97 -7.62
C ALA A 86 -23.83 -11.85 -6.39
N LYS A 87 -24.91 -12.47 -5.91
CA LYS A 87 -24.86 -13.48 -4.83
C LYS A 87 -25.05 -14.87 -5.43
N ILE A 88 -24.00 -15.68 -5.39
CA ILE A 88 -23.95 -17.04 -5.95
C ILE A 88 -23.62 -18.00 -4.81
N ASP A 89 -24.44 -19.02 -4.62
CA ASP A 89 -24.28 -20.04 -3.56
C ASP A 89 -24.05 -19.43 -2.15
N GLY A 90 -24.74 -18.31 -1.87
CA GLY A 90 -24.66 -17.61 -0.59
C GLY A 90 -23.49 -16.65 -0.43
N LYS A 91 -22.56 -16.56 -1.40
CA LYS A 91 -21.39 -15.68 -1.37
C LYS A 91 -21.57 -14.52 -2.35
N TYR A 92 -21.05 -13.34 -1.98
CA TYR A 92 -21.05 -12.17 -2.84
C TYR A 92 -19.83 -12.18 -3.77
N TYR A 93 -20.05 -11.85 -5.03
CA TYR A 93 -19.01 -11.72 -6.05
C TYR A 93 -19.23 -10.41 -6.78
N TYR A 94 -18.15 -9.89 -7.38
CA TYR A 94 -18.24 -8.76 -8.29
C TYR A 94 -17.67 -9.17 -9.64
N PHE A 95 -18.48 -9.00 -10.69
CA PHE A 95 -18.08 -9.24 -12.07
C PHE A 95 -17.94 -7.89 -12.77
N GLN A 96 -16.84 -7.70 -13.49
CA GLN A 96 -16.56 -6.46 -14.22
C GLN A 96 -17.71 -6.14 -15.19
N PRO A 97 -18.32 -4.95 -15.12
CA PRO A 97 -19.47 -4.60 -15.94
C PRO A 97 -19.23 -4.72 -17.44
N GLU A 98 -18.01 -4.51 -17.92
CA GLU A 98 -17.70 -4.48 -19.35
C GLU A 98 -17.43 -5.87 -19.94
N THR A 99 -16.98 -6.83 -19.12
CA THR A 99 -16.44 -8.10 -19.61
C THR A 99 -17.09 -9.32 -18.97
N GLY A 100 -17.78 -9.17 -17.83
CA GLY A 100 -18.26 -10.28 -17.02
C GLY A 100 -17.14 -11.06 -16.30
N GLN A 101 -15.91 -10.56 -16.35
CA GLN A 101 -14.76 -11.17 -15.67
C GLN A 101 -14.88 -10.98 -14.15
N LEU A 102 -14.66 -12.05 -13.39
CA LEU A 102 -14.63 -12.03 -11.93
C LEU A 102 -13.51 -11.11 -11.43
N TYR A 103 -13.86 -10.22 -10.51
CA TYR A 103 -12.93 -9.29 -9.89
C TYR A 103 -12.24 -9.92 -8.66
N THR A 104 -10.97 -9.57 -8.45
CA THR A 104 -10.17 -9.97 -7.29
C THR A 104 -9.53 -8.74 -6.64
N GLY A 105 -9.23 -8.81 -5.34
CA GLY A 105 -8.63 -7.71 -4.60
C GLY A 105 -9.65 -6.69 -4.06
N TRP A 106 -9.18 -5.46 -3.86
CA TRP A 106 -9.94 -4.40 -3.20
C TRP A 106 -10.79 -3.58 -4.17
N ILE A 107 -12.06 -3.36 -3.83
CA ILE A 107 -12.95 -2.47 -4.59
C ILE A 107 -13.82 -1.62 -3.66
N MET A 108 -14.20 -0.44 -4.13
CA MET A 108 -15.17 0.43 -3.47
C MET A 108 -16.44 0.50 -4.32
N LEU A 109 -17.56 0.06 -3.73
CA LEU A 109 -18.88 0.00 -4.37
C LEU A 109 -19.85 0.80 -3.49
N ASP A 110 -20.45 1.86 -4.05
CA ASP A 110 -21.37 2.76 -3.36
C ASP A 110 -20.88 3.25 -1.98
N GLY A 111 -19.58 3.54 -1.89
CA GLY A 111 -18.93 4.00 -0.65
C GLY A 111 -18.64 2.90 0.38
N VAL A 112 -18.95 1.64 0.08
CA VAL A 112 -18.60 0.47 0.88
C VAL A 112 -17.38 -0.22 0.25
N GLN A 113 -16.36 -0.49 1.08
CA GLN A 113 -15.17 -1.20 0.62
C GLN A 113 -15.37 -2.72 0.78
N TYR A 114 -14.91 -3.46 -0.22
CA TYR A 114 -14.92 -4.93 -0.26
C TYR A 114 -13.50 -5.43 -0.54
N CYS A 115 -13.19 -6.65 -0.08
CA CYS A 115 -11.95 -7.35 -0.40
C CYS A 115 -12.27 -8.75 -0.87
N PHE A 116 -11.85 -9.07 -2.09
CA PHE A 116 -11.93 -10.40 -2.67
C PHE A 116 -10.56 -11.06 -2.64
N ASP A 117 -10.51 -12.35 -2.34
CA ASP A 117 -9.29 -13.13 -2.39
C ASP A 117 -8.81 -13.38 -3.83
N GLU A 118 -7.71 -14.11 -3.97
CA GLU A 118 -7.06 -14.40 -5.25
C GLU A 118 -7.94 -15.23 -6.20
N THR A 119 -9.00 -15.86 -5.66
CA THR A 119 -10.00 -16.65 -6.40
C THR A 119 -11.32 -15.91 -6.57
N GLY A 120 -11.39 -14.65 -6.13
CA GLY A 120 -12.56 -13.78 -6.23
C GLY A 120 -13.63 -14.04 -5.16
N HIS A 121 -13.37 -14.88 -4.17
CA HIS A 121 -14.28 -15.05 -3.04
C HIS A 121 -14.17 -13.86 -2.07
N PRO A 122 -15.27 -13.42 -1.46
CA PRO A 122 -15.22 -12.31 -0.52
C PRO A 122 -14.49 -12.75 0.74
N ARG A 123 -13.50 -11.98 1.19
CA ARG A 123 -12.88 -12.17 2.51
C ARG A 123 -13.87 -11.77 3.59
N THR A 124 -13.91 -12.50 4.70
CA THR A 124 -14.80 -12.25 5.85
C THR A 124 -14.01 -12.34 7.15
N GLY A 125 -14.51 -11.75 8.23
CA GLY A 125 -13.82 -11.71 9.52
C GLY A 125 -12.61 -10.76 9.50
N THR A 126 -11.56 -11.09 10.23
CA THR A 126 -10.35 -10.25 10.31
C THR A 126 -9.41 -10.56 9.14
N TYR A 127 -8.99 -9.52 8.42
CA TYR A 127 -8.02 -9.61 7.34
C TYR A 127 -6.84 -8.67 7.59
N GLN A 128 -5.63 -9.11 7.25
CA GLN A 128 -4.40 -8.34 7.41
C GLN A 128 -3.58 -8.34 6.10
N GLU A 129 -3.14 -7.15 5.69
CA GLU A 129 -2.34 -6.91 4.49
C GLU A 129 -1.53 -5.62 4.72
N ASP A 130 -0.24 -5.62 4.36
CA ASP A 130 0.67 -4.47 4.52
C ASP A 130 0.64 -3.81 5.90
N GLY A 131 0.66 -4.63 6.96
CA GLY A 131 0.63 -4.16 8.35
C GLY A 131 -0.68 -3.49 8.78
N LYS A 132 -1.70 -3.46 7.92
CA LYS A 132 -3.04 -2.95 8.22
C LYS A 132 -3.98 -4.11 8.50
N VAL A 133 -4.92 -3.90 9.41
CA VAL A 133 -5.92 -4.90 9.80
C VAL A 133 -7.31 -4.34 9.58
N TRP A 134 -8.16 -5.12 8.92
CA TRP A 134 -9.56 -4.81 8.65
C TRP A 134 -10.47 -5.87 9.27
N GLU A 135 -11.66 -5.43 9.65
CA GLU A 135 -12.76 -6.29 10.02
C GLU A 135 -13.80 -6.26 8.89
N LEU A 136 -14.17 -7.44 8.39
CA LEU A 136 -15.14 -7.64 7.32
C LEU A 136 -16.33 -8.45 7.84
N ASP A 137 -17.55 -8.08 7.45
CA ASP A 137 -18.75 -8.84 7.80
C ASP A 137 -18.91 -10.13 6.98
N SER A 138 -19.99 -10.87 7.21
CA SER A 138 -20.30 -12.13 6.50
C SER A 138 -20.56 -11.93 5.01
N ASP A 139 -20.85 -10.71 4.58
CA ASP A 139 -21.08 -10.36 3.17
C ASP A 139 -19.80 -9.83 2.51
N GLY A 140 -18.68 -9.76 3.25
CA GLY A 140 -17.38 -9.30 2.77
C GLY A 140 -17.22 -7.78 2.73
N ARG A 141 -18.10 -7.04 3.42
CA ARG A 141 -18.00 -5.58 3.53
C ARG A 141 -17.05 -5.21 4.65
N VAL A 142 -16.13 -4.30 4.38
CA VAL A 142 -15.27 -3.72 5.41
C VAL A 142 -16.14 -2.91 6.39
N LYS A 143 -16.15 -3.34 7.65
CA LYS A 143 -16.82 -2.67 8.75
C LYS A 143 -15.93 -1.61 9.38
N ASN A 144 -14.66 -1.93 9.56
CA ASN A 144 -13.70 -1.04 10.19
C ASN A 144 -12.26 -1.40 9.79
N ARG A 145 -11.38 -0.39 9.78
CA ARG A 145 -9.94 -0.62 9.87
C ARG A 145 -9.59 -0.67 11.35
N LEU A 146 -9.10 -1.79 11.87
CA LEU A 146 -8.86 -1.99 13.30
C LEU A 146 -7.66 -1.21 13.81
N ASN A 147 -6.52 -1.29 13.13
CA ASN A 147 -5.25 -0.73 13.60
C ASN A 147 -4.83 0.58 12.90
N GLY A 148 -3.82 1.23 13.47
CA GLY A 148 -3.23 2.46 12.95
C GLY A 148 -3.73 3.73 13.65
N TRP A 149 -3.25 4.86 13.15
CA TRP A 149 -3.60 6.20 13.63
C TRP A 149 -5.06 6.56 13.30
N LYS A 150 -5.81 7.00 14.32
CA LYS A 150 -7.19 7.47 14.21
C LYS A 150 -7.41 8.67 15.10
N LYS A 151 -8.21 9.62 14.63
CA LYS A 151 -8.62 10.77 15.44
C LYS A 151 -9.93 10.47 16.14
N THR A 152 -9.90 10.34 17.46
CA THR A 152 -11.07 10.07 18.32
C THR A 152 -11.23 11.25 19.28
N ASP A 153 -12.42 11.87 19.33
CA ASP A 153 -12.73 13.03 20.17
C ASP A 153 -11.71 14.18 20.05
N GLY A 154 -11.19 14.39 18.82
CA GLY A 154 -10.19 15.42 18.54
C GLY A 154 -8.74 15.02 18.85
N VAL A 155 -8.52 13.89 19.52
CA VAL A 155 -7.19 13.37 19.91
C VAL A 155 -6.73 12.33 18.90
N LEU A 156 -5.50 12.46 18.40
CA LEU A 156 -4.88 11.44 17.56
C LEU A 156 -4.40 10.28 18.44
N LYS A 157 -4.94 9.09 18.20
CA LYS A 157 -4.61 7.85 18.90
C LYS A 157 -4.14 6.78 17.94
N TYR A 158 -3.25 5.91 18.38
CA TYR A 158 -2.86 4.70 17.66
C TYR A 158 -3.57 3.47 18.24
N TYR A 159 -4.12 2.64 17.35
CA TYR A 159 -4.80 1.39 17.70
C TYR A 159 -3.98 0.21 17.21
N ASN A 160 -3.89 -0.85 18.01
CA ASN A 160 -3.18 -2.08 17.68
C ASN A 160 -4.05 -3.02 16.80
N ASN A 161 -3.51 -4.20 16.49
CA ASN A 161 -4.17 -5.18 15.61
C ASN A 161 -5.48 -5.76 16.16
N SER A 162 -5.74 -5.67 17.46
CA SER A 162 -7.04 -6.05 18.03
C SER A 162 -8.07 -4.91 18.01
N GLY A 163 -7.67 -3.72 17.53
CA GLY A 163 -8.51 -2.53 17.57
C GLY A 163 -8.58 -1.87 18.95
N ALA A 164 -7.70 -2.23 19.88
CA ALA A 164 -7.56 -1.56 21.17
C ALA A 164 -6.54 -0.41 21.09
N PRO A 165 -6.67 0.65 21.92
CA PRO A 165 -5.66 1.69 22.02
C PRO A 165 -4.30 1.08 22.38
N ALA A 166 -3.24 1.48 21.68
CA ALA A 166 -1.90 0.98 21.96
C ALA A 166 -1.41 1.40 23.36
N GLN A 167 -0.55 0.56 23.93
CA GLN A 167 0.01 0.74 25.26
C GLN A 167 1.49 0.39 25.24
N GLY A 168 2.31 1.18 25.93
CA GLY A 168 3.74 0.98 26.04
C GLY A 168 4.47 1.19 24.72
N TRP A 169 5.64 0.57 24.61
CA TRP A 169 6.49 0.65 23.42
C TRP A 169 5.85 -0.03 22.21
N THR A 170 5.84 0.65 21.07
CA THR A 170 5.33 0.13 19.81
C THR A 170 6.18 0.67 18.67
N GLU A 171 6.75 -0.23 17.87
CA GLU A 171 7.45 0.12 16.63
C GLU A 171 6.41 0.30 15.50
N ILE A 172 6.47 1.44 14.82
CA ILE A 172 5.63 1.77 13.67
C ILE A 172 6.55 2.30 12.56
N ASP A 173 6.58 1.60 11.43
CA ASP A 173 7.39 1.95 10.26
C ASP A 173 8.88 2.21 10.60
N GLY A 174 9.45 1.37 11.47
CA GLY A 174 10.85 1.44 11.91
C GLY A 174 11.15 2.55 12.92
N LYS A 175 10.13 3.13 13.55
CA LYS A 175 10.27 4.13 14.62
C LYS A 175 9.55 3.66 15.87
N ASP A 176 10.22 3.81 17.01
CA ASP A 176 9.64 3.48 18.31
C ASP A 176 8.84 4.64 18.89
N TYR A 177 7.65 4.32 19.39
CA TYR A 177 6.77 5.24 20.10
C TYR A 177 6.44 4.64 21.46
N PHE A 178 6.17 5.50 22.44
CA PHE A 178 5.58 5.07 23.71
C PHE A 178 4.14 5.58 23.81
N PHE A 179 3.18 4.67 23.95
CA PHE A 179 1.76 4.98 24.01
C PHE A 179 1.18 4.82 25.42
N VAL A 180 0.28 5.72 25.78
CA VAL A 180 -0.60 5.60 26.95
C VAL A 180 -2.02 5.84 26.48
N ASP A 181 -2.89 4.83 26.60
CA ASP A 181 -4.28 4.89 26.08
C ASP A 181 -4.37 5.31 24.61
N GLY A 182 -3.44 4.79 23.80
CA GLY A 182 -3.29 5.08 22.38
C GLY A 182 -2.70 6.45 22.08
N VAL A 183 -2.43 7.30 23.06
CA VAL A 183 -1.81 8.62 22.84
C VAL A 183 -0.29 8.49 22.89
N SER A 184 0.39 8.87 21.81
CA SER A 184 1.85 8.90 21.77
C SER A 184 2.37 9.96 22.72
N GLN A 185 3.32 9.59 23.58
CA GLN A 185 3.99 10.52 24.46
C GLN A 185 5.07 11.30 23.70
N ALA A 186 5.44 12.47 24.23
CA ALA A 186 6.51 13.33 23.72
C ALA A 186 7.32 13.88 24.89
N GLY A 187 8.60 14.18 24.66
CA GLY A 187 9.53 14.62 25.68
C GLY A 187 10.05 13.48 26.56
N TRP A 188 10.42 13.81 27.79
CA TRP A 188 10.96 12.86 28.76
C TRP A 188 9.88 11.90 29.26
N VAL A 189 10.13 10.60 29.13
CA VAL A 189 9.26 9.53 29.62
C VAL A 189 10.05 8.57 30.51
N GLU A 190 9.48 8.21 31.67
CA GLU A 190 10.01 7.16 32.53
C GLU A 190 9.28 5.86 32.23
N THR A 191 10.03 4.79 31.95
CA THR A 191 9.48 3.49 31.57
C THR A 191 10.20 2.38 32.33
N ASP A 192 9.73 1.14 32.22
CA ASP A 192 10.42 -0.02 32.79
C ASP A 192 11.83 -0.23 32.20
N ALA A 193 12.10 0.32 31.01
CA ALA A 193 13.43 0.33 30.39
C ALA A 193 14.32 1.51 30.86
N GLY A 194 13.83 2.32 31.79
CA GLY A 194 14.43 3.57 32.27
C GLY A 194 13.94 4.80 31.50
N THR A 195 14.54 5.95 31.81
CA THR A 195 14.25 7.23 31.17
C THR A 195 14.57 7.21 29.68
N ARG A 196 13.65 7.70 28.85
CA ARG A 196 13.81 7.91 27.40
C ARG A 196 13.31 9.31 27.02
N TYR A 197 13.72 9.77 25.84
CA TYR A 197 13.22 11.02 25.27
C TYR A 197 12.56 10.75 23.92
N LEU A 198 11.33 11.22 23.76
CA LEU A 198 10.58 11.16 22.53
C LEU A 198 10.52 12.55 21.89
N ASP A 199 10.67 12.65 20.57
CA ASP A 199 10.60 13.91 19.84
C ASP A 199 9.18 14.51 19.84
N GLY A 200 9.00 15.69 19.24
CA GLY A 200 7.69 16.34 19.14
C GLY A 200 6.64 15.56 18.33
N ASN A 201 7.04 14.54 17.58
CA ASN A 201 6.16 13.62 16.87
C ASN A 201 5.97 12.29 17.63
N GLY A 202 6.60 12.13 18.79
CA GLY A 202 6.56 10.93 19.63
C GLY A 202 7.55 9.83 19.25
N ASN A 203 8.49 10.08 18.33
CA ASN A 203 9.52 9.09 17.98
C ASN A 203 10.60 9.06 19.04
N GLN A 204 11.08 7.88 19.40
CA GLN A 204 12.22 7.72 20.30
C GLN A 204 13.49 8.33 19.72
N MET A 205 14.13 9.20 20.48
CA MET A 205 15.42 9.76 20.12
C MET A 205 16.53 8.74 20.38
N THR A 206 17.37 8.56 19.36
CA THR A 206 18.65 7.84 19.42
C THR A 206 19.74 8.78 18.90
N GLY A 207 20.99 8.53 19.28
CA GLY A 207 22.10 9.40 18.88
C GLY A 207 22.01 10.80 19.49
N TRP A 208 22.47 11.81 18.77
CA TRP A 208 22.66 13.17 19.29
C TRP A 208 21.48 14.10 19.01
N CYS A 209 21.12 14.96 19.97
CA CYS A 209 20.21 16.08 19.73
C CYS A 209 20.43 17.24 20.72
N VAL A 210 19.73 18.36 20.53
CA VAL A 210 19.71 19.48 21.49
C VAL A 210 18.31 19.59 22.09
N ILE A 211 18.24 19.59 23.42
CA ILE A 211 17.00 19.73 24.19
C ILE A 211 17.16 20.98 25.05
N ASP A 212 16.29 21.98 24.87
CA ASP A 212 16.33 23.26 25.59
C ASP A 212 17.71 23.96 25.56
N GLY A 213 18.40 23.88 24.42
CA GLY A 213 19.73 24.47 24.22
C GLY A 213 20.90 23.66 24.80
N GLN A 214 20.63 22.51 25.44
CA GLN A 214 21.64 21.62 25.97
C GLN A 214 21.86 20.42 25.04
N PRO A 215 23.11 20.07 24.67
CA PRO A 215 23.38 18.88 23.90
C PRO A 215 23.13 17.61 24.71
N TYR A 216 22.37 16.69 24.12
CA TYR A 216 22.13 15.35 24.62
C TYR A 216 22.61 14.27 23.65
N ALA A 217 22.99 13.12 24.19
CA ALA A 217 23.23 11.92 23.43
C ALA A 217 22.54 10.70 24.03
N PHE A 218 22.03 9.87 23.15
CA PHE A 218 21.33 8.64 23.43
C PHE A 218 22.01 7.47 22.71
N GLY A 219 21.98 6.29 23.32
CA GLY A 219 22.41 5.04 22.70
C GLY A 219 21.48 4.58 21.59
N THR A 220 21.78 3.43 21.00
CA THR A 220 21.01 2.87 19.88
C THR A 220 19.61 2.41 20.30
N ASN A 221 19.37 2.14 21.59
CA ASN A 221 18.07 1.78 22.14
C ASN A 221 17.45 2.96 22.94
N GLY A 222 17.94 4.17 22.68
CA GLY A 222 17.50 5.45 23.22
C GLY A 222 17.83 5.69 24.70
N GLU A 223 18.61 4.81 25.33
CA GLU A 223 19.12 5.03 26.69
C GLU A 223 20.05 6.24 26.75
N LEU A 224 20.10 6.91 27.90
CA LEU A 224 20.98 8.06 28.10
C LEU A 224 22.46 7.67 28.02
N LYS A 225 23.23 8.32 27.14
CA LYS A 225 24.65 8.01 26.93
C LYS A 225 25.48 8.40 28.16
N GLN A 226 26.52 7.62 28.43
CA GLN A 226 27.53 7.90 29.47
C GLN A 226 28.93 7.89 28.86
N GLY A 227 29.78 8.81 29.32
CA GLY A 227 31.19 8.88 28.96
C GLY A 227 31.48 9.64 27.68
N TRP A 228 32.65 9.34 27.09
CA TRP A 228 33.18 10.04 25.94
C TRP A 228 32.41 9.79 24.64
N ASP A 229 32.34 10.83 23.81
CA ASP A 229 31.86 10.77 22.43
C ASP A 229 32.76 11.66 21.55
N HIS A 230 33.45 11.04 20.60
CA HIS A 230 34.27 11.71 19.61
C HIS A 230 33.54 11.68 18.27
N SER A 231 32.66 12.66 18.07
CA SER A 231 31.80 12.76 16.89
C SER A 231 31.81 14.19 16.36
N HIS A 232 31.65 14.34 15.04
CA HIS A 232 31.56 15.64 14.37
C HIS A 232 32.76 16.56 14.63
N GLU A 233 33.98 16.00 14.60
CA GLU A 233 35.25 16.72 14.80
C GLU A 233 35.38 17.39 16.18
N LYS A 234 34.50 17.04 17.12
CA LYS A 234 34.48 17.53 18.50
C LYS A 234 34.52 16.35 19.46
N SER A 235 34.91 16.64 20.69
CA SER A 235 34.83 15.69 21.80
C SER A 235 33.84 16.20 22.84
N TYR A 236 33.00 15.29 23.31
CA TYR A 236 31.99 15.51 24.35
C TYR A 236 32.17 14.48 25.46
N TYR A 237 31.85 14.86 26.69
CA TYR A 237 31.69 13.93 27.80
C TYR A 237 30.25 14.01 28.30
N PHE A 238 29.52 12.90 28.19
CA PHE A 238 28.11 12.83 28.56
C PHE A 238 27.96 12.20 29.96
N ILE A 239 27.16 12.84 30.81
CA ILE A 239 26.69 12.27 32.07
C ILE A 239 25.17 12.26 32.04
N ASN A 240 24.57 11.07 32.19
CA ASN A 240 23.13 10.86 32.05
C ASN A 240 22.60 11.50 30.76
N GLY A 241 23.32 11.28 29.66
CA GLY A 241 23.01 11.80 28.34
C GLY A 241 23.24 13.29 28.14
N VAL A 242 23.55 14.09 29.18
CA VAL A 242 23.79 15.54 29.08
C VAL A 242 25.27 15.82 28.84
N SER A 243 25.60 16.65 27.85
CA SER A 243 26.99 17.08 27.63
C SER A 243 27.49 17.96 28.77
N GLN A 244 28.68 17.67 29.28
CA GLN A 244 29.27 18.37 30.41
C GLN A 244 30.34 19.37 29.99
N SER A 245 30.43 20.47 30.73
CA SER A 245 31.59 21.35 30.73
C SER A 245 32.55 21.00 31.87
N GLY A 246 33.85 21.19 31.68
CA GLY A 246 34.88 20.94 32.69
C GLY A 246 36.05 20.13 32.15
N THR A 247 36.98 19.79 33.03
CA THR A 247 38.14 18.97 32.70
C THR A 247 37.82 17.50 32.91
N PHE A 248 37.92 16.71 31.85
CA PHE A 248 37.69 15.27 31.89
C PHE A 248 38.94 14.52 31.43
N GLY A 249 39.25 13.41 32.10
CA GLY A 249 40.38 12.56 31.77
C GLY A 249 40.01 11.40 30.85
N GLU A 250 40.93 11.03 29.98
CA GLU A 250 40.88 9.83 29.15
C GLU A 250 42.26 9.17 29.14
N GLY A 251 42.44 8.15 29.98
CA GLY A 251 43.77 7.59 30.25
C GLY A 251 44.71 8.63 30.87
N ALA A 252 45.87 8.86 30.25
CA ALA A 252 46.85 9.87 30.68
C ALA A 252 46.54 11.29 30.14
N LEU A 253 45.54 11.42 29.27
CA LEU A 253 45.17 12.69 28.64
C LEU A 253 44.04 13.36 29.42
N SER A 254 43.95 14.70 29.34
CA SER A 254 42.81 15.46 29.84
C SER A 254 42.37 16.51 28.83
N SER A 255 41.06 16.73 28.71
CA SER A 255 40.48 17.75 27.84
C SER A 255 39.57 18.67 28.63
N ASN A 256 39.60 19.97 28.31
CA ASN A 256 38.69 20.97 28.87
C ASN A 256 37.51 21.20 27.91
N LEU A 257 36.31 20.84 28.34
CA LEU A 257 35.08 20.90 27.56
C LEU A 257 34.24 22.12 27.97
N ASN A 258 33.58 22.76 27.01
CA ASN A 258 32.66 23.87 27.28
C ASN A 258 31.17 23.44 27.31
N GLY A 259 30.88 22.13 27.26
CA GLY A 259 29.50 21.59 27.20
C GLY A 259 28.84 21.63 25.82
N SER A 260 29.42 22.36 24.85
CA SER A 260 29.01 22.38 23.42
C SER A 260 30.01 21.64 22.51
N GLY A 261 30.89 20.85 23.14
CA GLY A 261 32.01 20.14 22.54
C GLY A 261 33.30 20.96 22.53
N SER A 262 34.44 20.32 22.77
CA SER A 262 35.74 21.00 22.65
C SER A 262 36.11 21.23 21.19
N VAL A 263 36.62 22.42 20.88
CA VAL A 263 37.45 22.66 19.69
C VAL A 263 38.90 22.52 20.15
N GLN A 264 39.63 21.55 19.59
CA GLN A 264 41.00 21.20 20.01
C GLN A 264 41.93 22.43 20.07
N PRO A 265 42.99 22.36 20.89
CA PRO A 265 44.28 22.06 20.27
C PRO A 265 44.97 20.85 20.92
N VAL A 266 45.54 19.99 20.10
CA VAL A 266 46.56 19.03 20.54
C VAL A 266 47.85 19.81 20.79
N GLY A 267 48.30 19.86 22.04
CA GLY A 267 49.63 20.31 22.43
C GLY A 267 49.67 20.78 23.89
N ASN A 268 50.66 20.47 24.72
CA ASN A 268 51.89 19.66 24.62
C ASN A 268 52.38 19.48 26.08
N GLN A 269 53.09 18.39 26.39
CA GLN A 269 54.32 18.30 27.20
C GLN A 269 54.50 16.87 27.78
N ALA A 270 55.46 16.15 27.22
CA ALA A 270 56.14 15.08 27.94
C ALA A 270 56.94 15.72 29.11
N PRO A 271 57.06 15.06 30.27
CA PRO A 271 57.97 15.54 31.30
C PRO A 271 59.41 15.27 30.82
N GLU A 272 60.18 16.33 30.62
CA GLU A 272 61.63 16.26 30.60
C GLU A 272 62.09 16.04 32.05
N ASP A 273 62.80 14.94 32.29
CA ASP A 273 63.96 14.87 33.21
C ASP A 273 64.68 13.51 33.08
N ASP A 274 65.90 13.61 32.52
CA ASP A 274 67.13 12.84 32.72
C ASP A 274 67.09 11.35 33.14
N LEU A 275 67.77 10.49 32.35
CA LEU A 275 68.98 9.74 32.78
C LEU A 275 69.54 8.80 31.67
N ALA A 276 70.78 9.10 31.27
CA ALA A 276 71.88 8.21 30.88
C ALA A 276 71.89 7.43 29.53
N GLU A 277 72.78 7.91 28.65
CA GLU A 277 73.91 7.22 27.96
C GLU A 277 73.86 5.71 27.62
N ASP A 278 74.22 5.45 26.35
CA ASP A 278 74.80 4.25 25.73
C ASP A 278 73.94 2.99 25.48
N ALA A 279 73.68 2.71 24.19
CA ALA A 279 74.35 1.62 23.44
C ALA A 279 73.72 1.41 22.05
N GLU A 280 74.57 1.00 21.11
CA GLU A 280 74.36 0.87 19.67
C GLU A 280 73.34 -0.17 19.19
N GLY A 281 72.86 -0.03 17.95
CA GLY A 281 72.30 -1.13 17.17
C GLY A 281 71.45 -0.73 15.96
N GLU A 282 72.11 -0.58 14.80
CA GLU A 282 71.69 -0.80 13.39
C GLU A 282 70.22 -0.55 12.92
N PRO A 283 70.00 0.15 11.79
CA PRO A 283 68.68 0.33 11.17
C PRO A 283 68.35 -0.82 10.20
N PRO A 284 67.07 -1.17 9.98
CA PRO A 284 66.67 -1.83 8.75
C PRO A 284 65.96 -0.85 7.80
N GLU A 285 66.69 -0.57 6.72
CA GLU A 285 66.30 -0.64 5.31
C GLU A 285 65.04 0.11 4.81
N GLU A 286 65.34 1.03 3.90
CA GLU A 286 64.44 1.68 2.96
C GLU A 286 63.77 0.67 2.02
N GLU A 287 62.45 0.70 1.91
CA GLU A 287 61.76 0.25 0.70
C GLU A 287 61.07 1.44 0.04
N LEU A 288 61.72 1.91 -1.01
CA LEU A 288 61.23 2.83 -2.03
C LEU A 288 59.96 2.26 -2.67
N LEU A 289 58.97 3.11 -2.98
CA LEU A 289 58.36 3.20 -4.31
C LEU A 289 57.28 4.29 -4.36
N GLU A 290 57.69 5.37 -5.04
CA GLU A 290 56.97 6.02 -6.14
C GLU A 290 55.70 6.86 -5.92
N ALA A 291 55.64 7.87 -6.76
CA ALA A 291 54.91 9.11 -6.59
C ALA A 291 53.73 9.22 -7.56
N GLN A 292 52.64 9.81 -7.05
CA GLN A 292 51.65 10.66 -7.77
C GLN A 292 50.71 9.95 -8.78
N PRO A 293 49.46 10.45 -9.01
CA PRO A 293 49.16 11.88 -9.13
C PRO A 293 47.88 12.43 -8.51
N THR A 294 47.97 13.75 -8.34
CA THR A 294 46.88 14.72 -8.20
C THR A 294 46.04 14.76 -9.47
N GLN A 295 44.70 14.72 -9.38
CA GLN A 295 43.83 15.32 -10.39
C GLN A 295 42.65 16.07 -9.74
N THR A 296 42.68 17.38 -10.00
CA THR A 296 41.59 18.33 -10.19
C THR A 296 40.34 17.73 -10.83
N GLU A 297 39.17 17.94 -10.23
CA GLU A 297 37.90 17.84 -10.95
C GLU A 297 37.45 19.22 -11.42
N THR A 298 37.51 19.37 -12.74
CA THR A 298 36.77 20.32 -13.56
C THR A 298 35.31 19.90 -13.67
N THR A 299 34.43 20.84 -13.34
CA THR A 299 33.04 20.98 -13.83
C THR A 299 32.96 20.97 -15.36
N GLU A 300 32.03 20.22 -15.95
CA GLU A 300 31.02 20.78 -16.87
C GLU A 300 29.85 19.83 -17.24
N ALA A 301 28.66 20.45 -17.30
CA ALA A 301 27.55 20.25 -18.23
C ALA A 301 26.66 18.98 -18.19
N GLY A 302 25.41 19.22 -17.76
CA GLY A 302 24.24 18.39 -18.04
C GLY A 302 22.95 19.22 -17.99
N GLN A 303 22.83 20.16 -18.94
CA GLN A 303 21.62 20.79 -19.50
C GLN A 303 20.28 20.65 -18.75
N THR A 304 19.69 21.79 -18.34
CA THR A 304 18.30 22.16 -18.67
C THR A 304 18.09 23.66 -18.40
N ALA A 305 17.62 24.39 -19.41
CA ALA A 305 17.09 25.74 -19.33
C ALA A 305 16.19 25.98 -20.57
N PRO A 306 15.34 27.01 -20.63
CA PRO A 306 14.93 27.95 -19.58
C PRO A 306 13.40 28.16 -19.48
N ALA A 307 13.04 28.88 -18.43
CA ALA A 307 11.75 29.53 -18.25
C ALA A 307 11.43 30.58 -19.33
N ALA A 308 10.15 30.76 -19.65
CA ALA A 308 9.60 32.03 -20.09
C ALA A 308 8.10 32.14 -19.79
N GLN A 309 7.77 33.17 -18.99
CA GLN A 309 6.65 34.09 -19.16
C GLN A 309 5.22 33.65 -18.78
N GLN A 310 4.78 34.26 -17.67
CA GLN A 310 3.39 34.64 -17.40
C GLN A 310 2.90 35.63 -18.49
N PRO A 311 1.60 35.64 -18.82
CA PRO A 311 0.80 36.76 -18.35
C PRO A 311 -0.59 36.38 -17.81
N THR A 312 -0.94 37.10 -16.74
CA THR A 312 -2.28 37.56 -16.33
C THR A 312 -3.51 37.17 -17.17
N GLN A 313 -4.51 36.55 -16.54
CA GLN A 313 -5.94 36.92 -16.66
C GLN A 313 -6.71 36.73 -15.35
N SER A 314 -7.62 37.66 -15.11
CA SER A 314 -8.41 37.96 -13.90
C SER A 314 -9.50 36.94 -13.55
N PRO A 315 -10.10 37.03 -12.34
CA PRO A 315 -11.20 36.19 -11.89
C PRO A 315 -12.57 36.88 -12.03
N GLU A 316 -13.52 36.22 -12.68
CA GLU A 316 -14.97 36.43 -12.62
C GLU A 316 -15.60 35.04 -12.85
N GLY A 317 -16.69 34.55 -12.26
CA GLY A 317 -17.70 34.97 -11.29
C GLY A 317 -18.47 33.68 -10.93
N SER A 318 -18.81 33.39 -9.67
CA SER A 318 -20.07 33.76 -9.01
C SER A 318 -21.34 33.58 -9.87
N ALA A 319 -22.03 32.45 -9.67
CA ALA A 319 -23.48 32.24 -9.70
C ALA A 319 -23.69 30.75 -9.29
N ALA A 320 -24.29 30.33 -8.17
CA ALA A 320 -25.51 30.74 -7.47
C ALA A 320 -26.78 30.56 -8.32
N GLU A 321 -27.38 29.37 -8.22
CA GLU A 321 -28.79 29.01 -8.41
C GLU A 321 -28.95 27.69 -7.58
N GLN A 322 -29.64 27.60 -6.43
CA GLN A 322 -31.10 27.74 -6.17
C GLN A 322 -31.90 27.13 -7.32
N GLU A 323 -32.80 26.16 -7.18
CA GLU A 323 -33.67 25.73 -6.09
C GLU A 323 -34.37 24.46 -6.62
N THR A 324 -34.67 23.46 -5.80
CA THR A 324 -35.99 22.80 -5.84
C THR A 324 -36.16 21.82 -4.67
N ALA A 325 -37.07 22.22 -3.78
CA ALA A 325 -37.65 21.39 -2.74
C ALA A 325 -38.61 20.35 -3.35
N LEU A 326 -38.52 19.10 -2.90
CA LEU A 326 -39.58 18.08 -2.99
C LEU A 326 -39.44 17.20 -1.74
N LYS A 327 -40.11 17.58 -0.64
CA LYS A 327 -41.45 17.12 -0.24
C LYS A 327 -41.49 15.62 0.06
N ALA A 328 -41.48 15.31 1.36
CA ALA A 328 -41.77 14.02 1.95
C ALA A 328 -43.15 13.47 1.53
N PRO A 329 -43.30 12.14 1.55
CA PRO A 329 -44.56 11.52 1.94
C PRO A 329 -44.36 10.66 3.19
N THR A 330 -44.96 11.15 4.26
CA THR A 330 -45.82 10.44 5.22
C THR A 330 -45.81 8.91 5.16
N ALA A 331 -45.42 8.31 6.29
CA ALA A 331 -45.68 6.92 6.66
C ALA A 331 -47.19 6.61 6.65
N PRO A 332 -47.60 5.40 6.25
CA PRO A 332 -48.84 4.81 6.71
C PRO A 332 -48.58 3.89 7.91
N GLU A 333 -49.46 4.05 8.88
CA GLU A 333 -49.51 3.38 10.17
C GLU A 333 -49.63 1.85 10.05
N THR A 334 -48.93 1.16 10.94
CA THR A 334 -49.09 -0.25 11.28
C THR A 334 -50.43 -0.47 12.00
N PRO A 335 -51.28 -1.43 11.58
CA PRO A 335 -52.29 -2.00 12.47
C PRO A 335 -51.69 -3.20 13.23
N ALA A 336 -51.81 -3.15 14.55
CA ALA A 336 -51.54 -4.24 15.47
C ALA A 336 -52.60 -5.35 15.36
N GLN A 337 -52.16 -6.60 15.17
CA GLN A 337 -52.82 -7.88 15.52
C GLN A 337 -51.69 -8.92 15.53
N GLU A 338 -51.55 -9.91 16.40
CA GLU A 338 -52.32 -10.45 17.51
C GLU A 338 -51.31 -11.34 18.26
N GLN A 339 -51.29 -11.27 19.59
CA GLN A 339 -50.54 -12.20 20.41
C GLN A 339 -51.26 -13.56 20.37
N GLN A 340 -50.54 -14.63 20.04
CA GLN A 340 -50.88 -15.96 20.49
C GLN A 340 -49.74 -16.49 21.36
N GLU A 341 -50.09 -16.65 22.64
CA GLU A 341 -49.41 -17.49 23.61
C GLU A 341 -49.51 -18.95 23.18
N GLU A 342 -48.38 -19.64 23.14
CA GLU A 342 -48.29 -21.08 23.38
C GLU A 342 -46.97 -21.24 24.14
N GLY A 343 -46.97 -21.52 25.43
CA GLY A 343 -47.50 -22.75 26.00
C GLY A 343 -46.31 -23.61 26.37
N THR A 344 -45.72 -23.31 27.54
CA THR A 344 -44.75 -24.17 28.22
C THR A 344 -45.34 -25.55 28.48
N GLU A 345 -44.59 -26.62 28.18
CA GLU A 345 -44.67 -27.84 28.98
C GLU A 345 -43.32 -28.59 29.02
N ASN A 346 -42.92 -28.89 30.24
CA ASN A 346 -41.77 -29.70 30.64
C ASN A 346 -41.96 -31.16 30.22
N THR A 347 -40.88 -31.83 29.82
CA THR A 347 -40.31 -33.03 30.48
C THR A 347 -38.90 -33.27 29.96
#